data_AF-A0A0H3AII2-F1
#
_entry.id   AF-A0A0H3AII2-F1
#
_cell.length_a   1.000
_cell.length_b   1.000
_cell.length_c   1.000
_cell.angle_alpha   90.00
_cell.angle_beta   90.00
_cell.angle_gamma   90.00
#
_symmetry.space_group_name_H-M   'P 1'
#
loop_
_entity.id
_entity.type
_entity.pdbx_description
1 polymer ?
#
loop_
_entity_poly.entity_id
_entity_poly.type
_entity_poly.pdbx_seq_one_letter_code
_entity_poly.pdbx_strand_id
1 'polypeptide(L)' 'MEKPLDVHTESKAEELIEYLMYFGRWTREQAIAHADKHCGEWRTTPVPQAKHFESIASDEEEIEE' A
#
# COMPACT_ATOMS: atom_id res chain seq x y z
N MET A 1 24.83 -18.61 -4.86
CA MET A 1 23.80 -18.51 -3.81
C MET A 1 22.95 -17.31 -4.19
N GLU A 2 22.01 -17.51 -5.10
CA GLU A 2 21.13 -16.45 -5.60
C GLU A 2 20.08 -16.21 -4.52
N LYS A 3 19.99 -14.96 -4.01
CA LYS A 3 18.99 -14.59 -3.02
C LYS A 3 17.61 -14.71 -3.66
N PRO A 4 16.60 -15.28 -2.98
CA PRO A 4 15.24 -15.29 -3.52
C PRO A 4 14.78 -13.83 -3.67
N LEU A 5 14.39 -13.47 -4.90
CA LEU A 5 13.69 -12.22 -5.17
C LEU A 5 12.44 -12.20 -4.29
N ASP A 6 12.31 -11.10 -3.58
CA ASP A 6 11.37 -10.80 -2.53
C ASP A 6 9.91 -11.21 -2.89
N VAL A 7 9.45 -12.36 -2.39
CA VAL A 7 8.07 -12.87 -2.59
C VAL A 7 7.01 -11.88 -2.07
N HIS A 8 7.41 -10.91 -1.24
CA HIS A 8 6.51 -9.90 -0.69
C HIS A 8 6.27 -8.69 -1.61
N THR A 9 7.05 -8.48 -2.67
CA THR A 9 6.79 -7.37 -3.61
C THR A 9 5.69 -7.71 -4.60
N GLU A 10 5.57 -8.97 -5.03
CA GLU A 10 4.48 -9.42 -5.90
C GLU A 10 3.11 -9.26 -5.22
N SER A 11 3.01 -9.56 -3.92
CA SER A 11 1.76 -9.43 -3.16
C SER A 11 1.24 -7.99 -3.12
N LYS A 12 2.10 -6.98 -3.17
CA LYS A 12 1.74 -5.57 -2.94
C LYS A 12 1.37 -4.84 -4.22
N ALA A 13 1.99 -5.23 -5.33
CA ALA A 13 1.58 -4.79 -6.66
C ALA A 13 0.14 -5.27 -6.95
N GLU A 14 -0.21 -6.48 -6.51
CA GLU A 14 -1.55 -7.01 -6.64
C GLU A 14 -2.57 -6.24 -5.81
N GLU A 15 -2.26 -5.84 -4.57
CA GLU A 15 -3.16 -5.03 -3.73
C GLU A 15 -3.54 -3.69 -4.39
N LEU A 16 -2.59 -3.02 -5.06
CA LEU A 16 -2.87 -1.80 -5.81
C LEU A 16 -3.84 -2.08 -6.97
N ILE A 17 -3.61 -3.15 -7.73
CA ILE A 17 -4.47 -3.52 -8.85
C ILE A 17 -5.87 -3.89 -8.38
N GLU A 18 -6.00 -4.64 -7.29
CA GLU A 18 -7.28 -4.96 -6.67
C GLU A 18 -8.02 -3.69 -6.22
N TYR A 19 -7.33 -2.75 -5.59
CA TYR A 19 -7.90 -1.47 -5.18
C TYR A 19 -8.42 -0.68 -6.38
N LEU A 20 -7.62 -0.55 -7.45
CA LEU A 20 -8.01 0.15 -8.66
C LEU A 20 -9.17 -0.54 -9.39
N MET A 21 -9.21 -1.88 -9.38
CA MET A 21 -10.34 -2.64 -9.92
C MET A 21 -11.62 -2.40 -9.12
N TYR A 22 -11.54 -2.42 -7.78
CA TYR A 22 -12.70 -2.24 -6.91
C TYR A 22 -13.29 -0.82 -6.99
N PHE A 23 -12.45 0.21 -6.80
CA PHE A 23 -12.91 1.61 -6.78
C PHE A 23 -13.11 2.20 -8.18
N GLY A 24 -12.25 1.84 -9.13
CA GLY A 24 -12.34 2.30 -10.51
C GLY A 24 -13.37 1.53 -11.35
N ARG A 25 -13.87 0.38 -10.86
CA ARG A 25 -14.68 -0.59 -11.62
C ARG A 25 -14.02 -0.98 -12.95
N TRP A 26 -12.70 -1.09 -12.92
CA TRP A 26 -11.89 -1.40 -14.09
C TRP A 26 -11.65 -2.90 -14.21
N THR A 27 -11.47 -3.35 -15.46
CA THR A 27 -10.85 -4.65 -15.69
C THR A 27 -9.40 -4.62 -15.20
N ARG A 28 -8.82 -5.79 -14.94
CA ARG A 28 -7.42 -5.91 -14.54
C ARG A 28 -6.48 -5.19 -15.52
N GLU A 29 -6.71 -5.33 -16.82
CA GLU A 29 -5.93 -4.66 -17.86
C GLU A 29 -6.04 -3.14 -17.80
N GLN A 30 -7.24 -2.61 -17.55
CA GLN A 30 -7.47 -1.17 -17.39
C GLN A 30 -6.81 -0.63 -16.12
N ALA A 31 -6.87 -1.37 -15.02
CA ALA A 31 -6.19 -1.02 -13.77
C ALA A 31 -4.66 -0.99 -13.95
N ILE A 32 -4.09 -1.97 -14.64
CA ILE A 32 -2.67 -2.01 -14.98
C ILE A 32 -2.28 -0.83 -15.87
N ALA A 33 -3.05 -0.56 -16.93
CA ALA A 33 -2.79 0.57 -17.82
C ALA A 33 -2.88 1.92 -17.09
N HIS A 34 -3.80 2.04 -16.13
CA HIS A 34 -3.91 3.23 -15.28
C HIS A 34 -2.70 3.37 -14.36
N ALA A 35 -2.28 2.30 -13.69
CA ALA A 35 -1.10 2.29 -12.82
C ALA A 35 0.18 2.59 -13.62
N ASP A 36 0.34 2.03 -14.82
CA ASP A 36 1.47 2.31 -15.71
C ASP A 36 1.51 3.78 -16.16
N LYS A 37 0.35 4.40 -16.36
CA LYS A 37 0.26 5.80 -16.77
C LYS A 37 0.47 6.78 -15.61
N HIS A 38 0.06 6.43 -14.40
CA HIS A 38 -0.08 7.39 -13.29
C HIS A 38 0.75 7.07 -12.03
N CYS A 39 1.16 5.83 -11.82
CA CYS A 39 1.76 5.37 -10.56
C CYS A 39 3.28 5.10 -10.64
N GLY A 40 3.95 5.44 -11.75
CA GLY A 40 5.41 5.28 -11.89
C GLY A 40 5.85 3.81 -11.78
N GLU A 41 6.96 3.55 -11.09
CA GLU A 41 7.48 2.18 -10.86
C GLU A 41 6.68 1.44 -9.76
N TRP A 42 5.36 1.35 -9.92
CA TRP A 42 4.44 0.79 -8.91
C TRP A 42 4.65 -0.71 -8.65
N ARG A 43 5.25 -1.42 -9.61
CA ARG A 43 5.58 -2.86 -9.48
C ARG A 43 6.70 -3.14 -8.48
N THR A 44 7.55 -2.17 -8.22
CA THR A 44 8.75 -2.32 -7.37
C THR A 44 8.78 -1.32 -6.20
N THR A 45 7.82 -0.40 -6.15
CA THR A 45 7.73 0.62 -5.09
C THR A 45 7.42 -0.05 -3.75
N PRO A 46 8.34 0.03 -2.76
CA PRO A 46 8.05 -0.47 -1.43
C PRO A 46 6.98 0.40 -0.78
N VAL A 47 6.05 -0.22 -0.04
CA VAL A 47 5.05 0.51 0.77
C VAL A 47 5.78 1.50 1.68
N PRO A 48 5.36 2.78 1.71
CA PRO A 48 5.90 3.72 2.68
C PRO A 48 5.63 3.15 4.07
N GLN A 49 6.68 2.69 4.74
CA GLN A 49 6.58 2.32 6.14
C GLN A 49 6.25 3.62 6.88
N ALA A 50 5.05 3.70 7.45
CA ALA A 50 4.72 4.78 8.35
C ALA A 50 5.81 4.79 9.41
N LYS A 51 6.66 5.84 9.42
CA LYS A 51 7.52 6.08 10.56
C LYS A 51 6.55 6.35 11.70
N HIS A 52 6.48 5.41 12.64
CA HIS A 52 5.70 5.57 13.85
C HIS A 52 6.19 6.86 14.51
N PHE A 53 5.41 7.94 14.42
CA PHE A 53 5.66 9.10 15.27
C PHE A 53 5.12 8.68 16.63
N GLU A 54 6.00 8.51 17.61
CA GLU A 54 5.59 8.30 19.00
C GLU A 54 4.82 9.56 19.44
N SER A 55 3.50 9.46 19.51
CA SER A 55 2.66 10.46 20.14
C SER A 55 3.06 10.53 21.61
N ILE A 56 3.56 11.67 22.06
CA ILE A 56 3.78 11.94 23.48
C ILE A 56 2.39 12.07 24.10
N ALA A 57 1.95 11.07 24.86
CA ALA A 57 0.66 11.10 25.54
C ALA A 57 0.65 12.24 26.58
N SER A 58 -0.33 13.15 26.49
CA SER A 58 -0.69 14.02 27.60
C SER A 58 -1.81 13.32 28.36
N ASP A 59 -1.46 12.86 29.56
CA ASP A 59 -2.31 12.25 30.56
C ASP A 59 -3.30 13.29 31.09
N GLU A 60 -4.61 13.14 30.84
CA GLU A 60 -5.65 13.80 31.63
C GLU A 60 -6.82 12.82 31.86
N GLU A 61 -7.20 12.74 33.14
CA GLU A 61 -7.95 11.69 33.82
C GLU A 61 -9.41 11.48 33.37
N GLU A 62 -9.84 10.25 33.70
CA GLU A 62 -11.16 9.62 33.70
C GLU A 62 -12.27 10.43 34.41
N ILE A 63 -13.45 10.52 33.78
CA ILE A 63 -14.73 10.72 34.49
C ILE A 63 -15.86 9.93 33.81
N GLU A 64 -16.34 8.90 34.52
CA GLU A 64 -17.57 8.14 34.26
C GLU A 64 -18.83 8.96 34.61
N GLU A 65 -19.89 8.85 33.81
CA GLU A 65 -21.29 8.92 34.26
C GLU A 65 -22.17 7.95 33.45
#